data_AF-E6X1J2-F1
#
_entry.id   AF-E6X1J2-F1
#
_cell.length_a   1.000
_cell.length_b   1.000
_cell.length_c   1.000
_cell.angle_alpha   90.00
_cell.angle_beta   90.00
_cell.angle_gamma   90.00
#
_symmetry.space_group_name_H-M   'P 1'
#
loop_
_entity.id
_entity.type
_entity.pdbx_description
1 polymer ?
#
loop_
_entity_poly.entity_id
_entity_poly.type
_entity_poly.pdbx_seq_one_letter_code
_entity_poly.pdbx_strand_id
1 'polypeptide(L)' 'MIMDLDKFLLYYLFTRRHGGLRKELKVKTPFEALRYWYNLESDLFRKSPEMFKADTLLWLQQRGET' A
#
# COMPACT_ATOMS: atom_id res chain seq x y z
N MET A 1 -18.01 2.44 -10.96
CA MET A 1 -16.87 2.63 -11.88
C MET A 1 -15.59 3.09 -11.16
N ILE A 2 -15.63 4.14 -10.32
CA ILE A 2 -14.46 4.61 -9.55
C ILE A 2 -13.92 3.53 -8.58
N MET A 3 -14.80 2.76 -7.94
CA MET A 3 -14.43 1.71 -6.97
C MET A 3 -13.59 0.56 -7.52
N ASP A 4 -13.75 0.17 -8.79
CA ASP A 4 -13.05 -1.01 -9.32
C ASP A 4 -11.57 -0.70 -9.59
N LEU A 5 -11.28 0.52 -10.05
CA LEU A 5 -9.91 0.99 -10.20
C LEU A 5 -9.23 1.11 -8.82
N ASP A 6 -9.90 1.69 -7.83
CA ASP A 6 -9.34 1.83 -6.48
C ASP A 6 -9.04 0.47 -5.84
N LYS A 7 -9.97 -0.49 -5.97
CA LYS A 7 -9.77 -1.88 -5.52
C LYS A 7 -8.60 -2.54 -6.23
N PHE A 8 -8.48 -2.35 -7.55
CA PHE A 8 -7.35 -2.86 -8.32
C PHE A 8 -6.02 -2.27 -7.85
N LEU A 9 -5.95 -0.95 -7.65
CA LEU A 9 -4.74 -0.28 -7.20
C LEU A 9 -4.32 -0.74 -5.80
N LEU A 10 -5.27 -0.90 -4.87
CA LEU A 10 -4.97 -1.40 -3.52
C LEU A 10 -4.54 -2.87 -3.53
N TYR A 11 -5.16 -3.71 -4.37
CA TYR A 11 -4.68 -5.07 -4.60
C TYR A 11 -3.25 -5.10 -5.15
N TYR A 12 -2.96 -4.23 -6.13
CA TYR A 12 -1.62 -4.08 -6.69
C TYR A 12 -0.61 -3.66 -5.63
N LEU A 13 -0.96 -2.68 -4.78
CA LEU A 13 -0.06 -2.15 -3.75
C LEU A 13 0.23 -3.18 -2.64
N PHE A 14 -0.80 -3.89 -2.16
CA PHE A 14 -0.69 -4.74 -0.98
C PHE A 14 -0.36 -6.19 -1.28
N THR A 15 -0.83 -6.72 -2.41
CA THR A 15 -0.85 -8.16 -2.67
C THR A 15 -0.01 -8.55 -3.88
N ARG A 16 0.05 -7.70 -4.92
CA ARG A 16 0.80 -8.04 -6.14
C ARG A 16 2.30 -8.07 -5.84
N ARG A 17 2.93 -9.18 -6.25
CA ARG A 17 4.39 -9.33 -6.17
C ARG A 17 5.08 -8.78 -7.41
N HIS A 18 6.22 -8.14 -7.20
CA HIS A 18 7.02 -7.55 -8.28
C HIS A 18 8.42 -8.13 -8.31
N GLY A 19 8.79 -8.72 -9.46
CA GLY A 19 10.13 -9.27 -9.67
C GLY A 19 11.23 -8.22 -9.60
N GLY A 20 10.98 -7.01 -10.12
CA GLY A 20 11.92 -5.88 -10.07
C GLY A 20 12.21 -5.45 -8.62
N LEU A 21 11.17 -5.19 -7.82
CA LEU A 21 11.32 -4.86 -6.41
C LEU A 21 12.11 -5.92 -5.62
N ARG A 22 11.90 -7.21 -5.94
CA ARG A 22 12.65 -8.30 -5.29
C ARG A 22 14.13 -8.28 -5.66
N LYS A 23 14.46 -7.94 -6.90
CA LYS A 23 15.86 -7.87 -7.37
C LYS A 23 16.58 -6.66 -6.81
N GLU A 24 15.92 -5.50 -6.79
CA GLU A 24 16.53 -4.21 -6.45
C GLU A 24 16.51 -3.93 -4.95
N LEU A 25 15.34 -4.12 -4.30
CA LEU A 25 15.10 -3.72 -2.91
C LEU A 25 14.92 -4.92 -1.96
N LYS A 26 14.95 -6.16 -2.47
CA LYS A 26 14.69 -7.40 -1.72
C LYS A 26 13.30 -7.47 -1.05
N VAL A 27 12.35 -6.65 -1.50
CA VAL A 27 10.95 -6.64 -1.05
C VAL A 27 10.03 -7.23 -2.11
N LYS A 28 8.91 -7.81 -1.70
CA LYS A 28 8.00 -8.54 -2.59
C LYS A 28 6.90 -7.66 -3.14
N THR A 29 6.40 -6.69 -2.37
CA THR A 29 5.27 -5.82 -2.75
C THR A 29 5.62 -4.34 -2.62
N PRO A 30 4.91 -3.43 -3.32
CA PRO A 30 5.11 -2.00 -3.15
C PRO A 30 4.88 -1.55 -1.71
N PHE A 31 3.92 -2.14 -1.00
CA PHE A 31 3.69 -1.86 0.41
C PHE A 31 4.86 -2.30 1.32
N GLU A 32 5.54 -3.41 1.01
CA GLU A 32 6.76 -3.78 1.72
C GLU A 32 7.90 -2.77 1.48
N ALA A 33 8.00 -2.21 0.27
CA ALA A 33 8.95 -1.12 -0.02
C ALA A 33 8.65 0.13 0.82
N LEU A 34 7.36 0.51 0.94
CA LEU A 34 6.92 1.63 1.79
C LEU A 34 7.32 1.41 3.25
N ARG A 35 7.11 0.20 3.79
CA ARG A 35 7.53 -0.15 5.16
C ARG A 35 9.04 -0.10 5.33
N TYR A 36 9.78 -0.59 4.35
CA TYR A 36 11.24 -0.54 4.37
C TYR A 36 11.74 0.92 4.42
N TRP A 37 11.19 1.81 3.59
CA TRP A 37 11.56 3.23 3.61
C TRP A 37 11.15 3.94 4.89
N TYR A 38 9.95 3.66 5.42
CA TYR A 38 9.53 4.23 6.70
C TYR A 38 10.46 3.84 7.85
N ASN A 39 10.99 2.61 7.85
CA ASN A 39 11.95 2.17 8.87
C ASN A 39 13.34 2.81 8.71
N LEU A 40 13.70 3.25 7.49
CA LEU A 40 14.96 3.95 7.25
C LEU A 40 14.88 5.42 7.64
N GLU A 41 13.78 6.09 7.29
CA GLU A 41 13.63 7.53 7.50
C GLU A 41 12.15 7.87 7.76
N SER A 42 11.69 7.58 8.98
CA SER A 42 10.28 7.77 9.36
C SER A 42 9.82 9.22 9.28
N ASP A 43 10.74 10.17 9.47
CA ASP A 43 10.45 11.60 9.54
C ASP A 43 10.00 12.19 8.18
N LEU A 44 10.30 11.50 7.08
CA LEU A 44 9.79 11.86 5.75
C LEU A 44 8.28 11.61 5.61
N PHE A 45 7.69 10.82 6.51
CA PHE A 45 6.32 10.36 6.40
C PHE A 45 5.41 11.05 7.41
N ARG A 46 4.27 11.55 6.91
CA ARG A 46 3.24 12.16 7.76
C ARG A 46 2.45 11.15 8.61
N LYS A 47 2.46 9.87 8.20
CA LYS A 47 1.77 8.77 8.88
C LYS A 47 2.47 7.45 8.60
N SER A 48 2.31 6.48 9.50
CA SER A 48 2.91 5.16 9.30
C SER A 48 2.25 4.39 8.15
N PRO A 49 2.97 3.48 7.49
CA PRO A 49 2.41 2.57 6.49
C PRO A 49 1.17 1.80 6.99
N GLU A 50 1.17 1.43 8.26
CA GLU A 50 0.10 0.70 8.92
C GLU A 50 -1.15 1.57 9.08
N MET A 51 -0.99 2.84 9.49
CA MET A 51 -2.08 3.81 9.52
C MET A 51 -2.63 4.05 8.11
N PHE A 52 -1.75 4.24 7.12
CA PHE A 52 -2.16 4.37 5.72
C PHE A 52 -2.99 3.17 5.26
N LYS A 53 -2.55 1.95 5.57
CA LYS A 53 -3.29 0.72 5.22
C LYS A 53 -4.65 0.67 5.89
N ALA A 54 -4.74 0.97 7.18
CA ALA A 54 -6.01 0.99 7.91
C ALA A 54 -6.98 2.02 7.30
N ASP A 55 -6.52 3.24 7.04
CA ASP A 55 -7.33 4.30 6.43
C ASP A 55 -7.89 3.88 5.06
N THR A 56 -7.05 3.27 4.21
CA THR A 56 -7.47 2.84 2.87
C THR A 56 -8.54 1.74 2.90
N LEU A 57 -8.44 0.80 3.85
CA LEU A 57 -9.42 -0.27 4.00
C LEU A 57 -10.75 0.26 4.55
N LEU A 58 -10.70 1.15 5.55
CA LEU A 58 -11.90 1.79 6.09
C LEU A 58 -12.63 2.59 5.01
N TRP A 59 -11.87 3.37 4.23
CA TRP A 59 -12.41 4.16 3.12
C TRP A 59 -13.07 3.30 2.03
N LEU A 60 -12.47 2.15 1.69
CA LEU A 60 -13.07 1.19 0.75
C LEU A 60 -14.40 0.63 1.27
N GLN A 61 -14.47 0.32 2.58
CA GLN A 61 -15.68 -0.23 3.19
C GLN A 61 -16.82 0.78 3.15
N GLN A 62 -16.56 2.04 3.53
CA GLN A 62 -17.55 3.12 3.52
C GLN A 62 -18.17 3.39 2.13
N ARG A 63 -17.41 3.14 1.05
CA ARG A 63 -17.89 3.29 -0.33
C ARG A 63 -18.57 2.05 -0.91
N GLY A 64 -18.37 0.88 -0.29
CA GLY A 64 -19.02 -0.36 -0.70
C GLY A 64 -20.44 -0.53 -0.15
N GLU A 65 -20.81 0.29 0.83
CA GLU A 65 -22.13 0.29 1.49
C GLU A 65 -23.12 1.30 0.87
N THR A 66 -22.69 2.12 -0.10
CA THR A 66 -23.53 3.05 -0.89
C THR A 66 -23.84 2.51 -2.27
#